data_AF-A0A8F6YCL3-F1
#
_entry.id   AF-A0A8F6YCL3-F1
#
_cell.length_a   1.000
_cell.length_b   1.000
_cell.length_c   1.000
_cell.angle_alpha   90.00
_cell.angle_beta   90.00
_cell.angle_gamma   90.00
#
_symmetry.space_group_name_H-M   'P 1'
#
loop_
_entity.id
_entity.type
_entity.pdbx_description
1 polymer ?
#
loop_
_entity_poly.entity_id
_entity_poly.type
_entity_poly.pdbx_seq_one_letter_code
_entity_poly.pdbx_strand_id
1 'polypeptide(L)'
;MAASAAYRRAIAARRAFRLPGYATLAECGFDGDYVSPIQITSGNLDGPMIISKDWLDAPSARDHRAELRATGYLPQMPFNRVLDHALGLAGLTRSQIYISPVFCLLPPRRSFALPFRDAQASFEAVVRHEIIGRLPIAAGTDAARVLRAADITHIATPHPSARGLSFAHRAETLATALRDAQARQDAG
;
A
#
# COMPACT_ATOMS: atom_id res chain seq x y z
N MET A 1 1.65 -20.41 9.98
CA MET A 1 2.95 -20.06 10.61
C MET A 1 3.90 -19.30 9.70
N ALA A 2 4.04 -19.67 8.40
CA ALA A 2 4.96 -19.01 7.47
C ALA A 2 4.63 -17.52 7.22
N ALA A 3 3.35 -17.17 7.05
CA ALA A 3 2.90 -15.78 6.81
C ALA A 3 3.26 -14.83 7.96
N SER A 4 3.04 -15.24 9.22
CA SER A 4 3.41 -14.45 10.39
C SER A 4 4.93 -14.22 10.50
N ALA A 5 5.74 -15.24 10.20
CA ALA A 5 7.19 -15.09 10.19
C ALA A 5 7.68 -14.15 9.06
N ALA A 6 7.08 -14.25 7.87
CA ALA A 6 7.36 -13.34 6.76
C ALA A 6 6.97 -11.89 7.09
N TYR A 7 5.82 -11.69 7.72
CA TYR A 7 5.37 -10.37 8.16
C TYR A 7 6.29 -9.75 9.22
N ARG A 8 6.73 -10.52 10.23
CA ARG A 8 7.74 -10.04 11.20
C ARG A 8 9.06 -9.64 10.52
N ARG A 9 9.50 -10.38 9.50
CA ARG A 9 10.66 -10.00 8.70
C ARG A 9 10.43 -8.70 7.94
N ALA A 10 9.26 -8.49 7.35
CA ALA A 10 8.92 -7.25 6.67
C ALA A 10 8.97 -6.04 7.64
N ILE A 11 8.44 -6.17 8.86
CA ILE A 11 8.51 -5.14 9.89
C ILE A 11 9.97 -4.83 10.27
N ALA A 12 10.78 -5.86 10.52
CA ALA A 12 12.20 -5.69 10.85
C ALA A 12 12.97 -5.03 9.71
N ALA A 13 12.73 -5.46 8.46
CA ALA A 13 13.37 -4.89 7.29
C ALA A 13 12.95 -3.43 7.07
N ARG A 14 11.66 -3.10 7.26
CA ARG A 14 11.17 -1.71 7.27
C ARG A 14 11.87 -0.86 8.33
N ARG A 15 12.06 -1.40 9.54
CA ARG A 15 12.79 -0.70 10.62
C ARG A 15 14.25 -0.46 10.26
N ALA A 16 14.88 -1.33 9.48
CA ALA A 16 16.28 -1.22 9.05
C ALA A 16 16.47 -0.39 7.76
N PHE A 17 15.49 -0.37 6.86
CA PHE A 17 15.63 0.23 5.54
C PHE A 17 15.77 1.75 5.60
N ARG A 18 16.78 2.30 4.92
CA ARG A 18 17.08 3.74 4.86
C ARG A 18 17.57 4.10 3.46
N LEU A 19 17.19 5.27 2.97
CA LEU A 19 17.76 5.90 1.79
C LEU A 19 17.96 7.40 2.05
N PRO A 20 19.03 8.02 1.54
CA PRO A 20 19.23 9.46 1.66
C PRO A 20 18.07 10.26 1.04
N GLY A 21 17.67 11.35 1.69
CA GLY A 21 16.62 12.25 1.20
C GLY A 21 15.18 11.87 1.59
N TYR A 22 14.99 10.78 2.34
CA TYR A 22 13.69 10.33 2.83
C TYR A 22 13.68 10.21 4.35
N ALA A 23 12.52 10.44 4.97
CA ALA A 23 12.33 10.16 6.38
C ALA A 23 11.74 8.76 6.56
N THR A 24 12.04 8.12 7.68
CA THR A 24 11.43 6.85 8.08
C THR A 24 10.13 7.08 8.82
N LEU A 25 9.29 6.04 8.86
CA LEU A 25 8.10 6.05 9.70
C LEU A 25 8.44 6.28 11.17
N ALA A 26 9.54 5.71 11.67
CA ALA A 26 9.99 5.89 13.05
C ALA A 26 10.36 7.35 13.38
N GLU A 27 11.11 8.01 12.49
CA GLU A 27 11.45 9.44 12.63
C GLU A 27 10.23 10.37 12.61
N CYS A 28 9.14 9.93 11.96
CA CYS A 28 7.85 10.63 11.99
C CYS A 28 6.91 10.14 13.11
N GLY A 29 7.37 9.24 13.99
CA GLY A 29 6.63 8.82 15.19
C GLY A 29 5.68 7.63 14.99
N PHE A 30 5.90 6.83 13.94
CA PHE A 30 5.12 5.67 13.51
C PHE A 30 5.95 4.37 13.53
N ASP A 31 6.50 4.00 14.68
CA ASP A 31 7.25 2.74 14.84
C ASP A 31 6.38 1.59 15.39
N GLY A 32 5.21 1.37 14.79
CA GLY A 32 4.32 0.28 15.19
C GLY A 32 4.72 -1.09 14.63
N ASP A 33 3.98 -2.12 15.02
CA ASP A 33 4.11 -3.49 14.52
C ASP A 33 3.36 -3.69 13.20
N TYR A 34 3.70 -2.80 12.26
CA TYR A 34 3.25 -2.79 10.88
C TYR A 34 4.39 -2.40 9.95
N VAL A 35 4.21 -2.66 8.65
CA VAL A 35 5.05 -2.11 7.59
C VAL A 35 4.62 -0.69 7.25
N SER A 36 3.32 -0.42 7.24
CA SER A 36 2.75 0.92 7.03
C SER A 36 1.55 1.16 7.94
N PRO A 37 1.33 2.37 8.48
CA PRO A 37 0.23 2.62 9.41
C PRO A 37 -1.15 2.30 8.83
N ILE A 38 -1.35 2.34 7.51
CA ILE A 38 -2.62 1.95 6.88
C ILE A 38 -3.04 0.51 7.20
N GLN A 39 -2.09 -0.35 7.57
CA GLN A 39 -2.33 -1.73 7.98
C GLN A 39 -3.02 -1.85 9.34
N ILE A 40 -3.13 -0.77 10.12
CA ILE A 40 -3.96 -0.74 11.34
C ILE A 40 -5.40 -1.13 11.01
N THR A 41 -5.93 -0.66 9.87
CA THR A 41 -7.30 -0.97 9.42
C THR A 41 -7.35 -1.89 8.20
N SER A 42 -6.24 -2.00 7.45
CA SER A 42 -6.15 -2.79 6.21
C SER A 42 -4.94 -3.74 6.22
N GLY A 43 -4.76 -4.48 7.31
CA GLY A 43 -3.64 -5.40 7.54
C GLY A 43 -4.00 -6.88 7.48
N ASN A 44 -5.12 -7.26 6.86
CA ASN A 44 -5.55 -8.66 6.82
C ASN A 44 -4.67 -9.50 5.89
N LEU A 45 -3.85 -10.39 6.46
CA LEU A 45 -2.86 -11.18 5.71
C LEU A 45 -3.49 -12.13 4.69
N ASP A 46 -4.74 -12.54 4.91
CA ASP A 46 -5.47 -13.47 4.04
C ASP A 46 -6.36 -12.74 3.01
N GLY A 47 -6.55 -11.43 3.17
CA GLY A 47 -7.35 -10.60 2.27
C GLY A 47 -6.65 -10.29 0.94
N PRO A 48 -7.40 -9.80 -0.07
CA PRO A 48 -6.82 -9.32 -1.32
C PRO A 48 -5.85 -8.17 -1.05
N MET A 49 -4.69 -8.23 -1.71
CA MET A 49 -3.57 -7.32 -1.47
C MET A 49 -3.56 -6.19 -2.49
N ILE A 50 -3.55 -4.95 -2.01
CA ILE A 50 -3.34 -3.75 -2.82
C ILE A 50 -1.92 -3.23 -2.55
N ILE A 51 -1.16 -3.01 -3.61
CA ILE A 51 0.13 -2.32 -3.58
C ILE A 51 -0.03 -0.97 -4.26
N SER A 52 0.27 0.12 -3.55
CA SER A 52 0.19 1.49 -4.08
C SER A 52 1.45 2.27 -3.80
N LYS A 53 1.69 3.35 -4.55
CA LYS A 53 2.69 4.34 -4.19
C LYS A 53 2.21 5.25 -3.06
N ASP A 54 3.17 5.64 -2.20
CA ASP A 54 3.16 6.71 -1.22
C ASP A 54 1.79 7.03 -0.60
N TRP A 55 1.59 6.48 0.59
CA TRP A 55 0.43 6.84 1.41
C TRP A 55 0.45 8.31 1.86
N LEU A 56 1.64 8.90 2.03
CA LEU A 56 1.84 10.24 2.59
C LEU A 56 3.30 10.76 2.43
N ASP A 57 3.51 12.08 2.56
CA ASP A 57 4.83 12.69 2.70
C ASP A 57 5.20 12.95 4.18
N ALA A 58 6.47 13.24 4.44
CA ALA A 58 6.98 13.42 5.80
C ALA A 58 6.34 14.62 6.53
N PRO A 59 6.12 15.80 5.90
CA PRO A 59 5.40 16.90 6.54
C PRO A 59 3.97 16.52 6.95
N SER A 60 3.14 15.99 6.03
CA SER A 60 1.76 15.64 6.38
C SER A 60 1.70 14.54 7.45
N ALA A 61 2.70 13.64 7.49
CA ALA A 61 2.75 12.57 8.50
C ALA A 61 2.91 13.14 9.91
N ARG A 62 3.69 14.21 10.03
CA ARG A 62 3.89 14.93 11.29
C ARG A 62 2.66 15.75 11.64
N ASP A 63 2.13 16.50 10.67
CA ASP A 63 1.00 17.41 10.86
C ASP A 63 -0.28 16.66 11.27
N HIS A 64 -0.51 15.46 10.72
CA HIS A 64 -1.68 14.64 11.00
C HIS A 64 -1.40 13.45 11.92
N ARG A 65 -0.33 13.52 12.73
CA ARG A 65 0.16 12.38 13.52
C ARG A 65 -0.91 11.76 14.43
N ALA A 66 -1.71 12.58 15.10
CA ALA A 66 -2.75 12.10 16.03
C ALA A 66 -3.80 11.25 15.31
N GLU A 67 -4.31 11.72 14.18
CA GLU A 67 -5.30 11.02 13.35
C GLU A 67 -4.71 9.73 12.77
N LEU A 68 -3.53 9.81 12.16
CA LEU A 68 -2.84 8.67 11.57
C LEU A 68 -2.51 7.57 12.59
N ARG A 69 -2.22 7.92 13.84
CA ARG A 69 -2.00 6.95 14.91
C ARG A 69 -3.26 6.20 15.30
N ALA A 70 -4.43 6.83 15.19
CA ALA A 70 -5.70 6.23 15.55
C ALA A 70 -6.23 5.30 14.46
N THR A 71 -6.17 5.72 13.19
CA THR A 71 -6.86 5.03 12.08
C THR A 71 -5.92 4.44 11.04
N GLY A 72 -4.66 4.89 11.00
CA GLY A 72 -3.69 4.47 9.99
C GLY A 72 -3.81 5.19 8.63
N TYR A 73 -4.79 6.06 8.44
CA TYR A 73 -5.00 6.79 7.18
C TYR A 73 -5.84 8.06 7.38
N LEU A 74 -5.82 8.95 6.39
CA LEU A 74 -6.63 10.17 6.37
C LEU A 74 -7.88 9.98 5.49
N PRO A 75 -9.10 9.84 6.04
CA PRO A 75 -10.32 9.53 5.28
C PRO A 75 -10.64 10.55 4.17
N GLN A 76 -10.32 11.81 4.39
CA GLN A 76 -10.51 12.93 3.46
C GLN A 76 -9.63 12.86 2.20
N MET A 77 -8.55 12.08 2.22
CA MET A 77 -7.67 11.96 1.05
C MET A 77 -8.40 11.29 -0.12
N PRO A 78 -8.23 11.80 -1.36
CA PRO A 78 -8.85 11.20 -2.53
C PRO A 78 -8.58 9.70 -2.68
N PHE A 79 -7.38 9.25 -2.30
CA PHE A 79 -7.03 7.83 -2.27
C PHE A 79 -8.01 7.02 -1.42
N ASN A 80 -8.21 7.44 -0.16
CA ASN A 80 -9.04 6.71 0.79
C ASN A 80 -10.51 6.76 0.43
N ARG A 81 -11.01 7.90 -0.06
CA ARG A 81 -12.40 8.00 -0.53
C ARG A 81 -12.70 7.05 -1.68
N VAL A 82 -11.82 6.98 -2.68
CA VAL A 82 -11.99 6.05 -3.82
C VAL A 82 -11.88 4.60 -3.36
N LEU A 83 -10.92 4.30 -2.48
CA LEU A 83 -10.77 2.96 -1.88
C LEU A 83 -12.03 2.54 -1.12
N ASP A 84 -12.56 3.38 -0.23
CA ASP A 84 -13.75 3.07 0.57
C ASP A 84 -14.97 2.84 -0.33
N HIS A 85 -15.11 3.63 -1.40
CA HIS A 85 -16.16 3.41 -2.39
C HIS A 85 -15.99 2.09 -3.15
N ALA A 86 -14.76 1.77 -3.60
CA ALA A 86 -14.45 0.51 -4.27
C ALA A 86 -14.73 -0.71 -3.38
N LEU A 87 -14.40 -0.61 -2.09
CA LEU A 87 -14.68 -1.65 -1.10
C LEU A 87 -16.19 -1.87 -0.95
N GLY A 88 -16.97 -0.79 -0.85
CA GLY A 88 -18.43 -0.87 -0.84
C GLY A 88 -19.00 -1.56 -2.08
N LEU A 89 -18.49 -1.24 -3.28
CA LEU A 89 -18.89 -1.89 -4.53
C LEU A 89 -18.50 -3.37 -4.60
N ALA A 90 -17.42 -3.77 -3.92
CA ALA A 90 -16.95 -5.15 -3.86
C ALA A 90 -17.58 -5.95 -2.70
N GLY A 91 -18.40 -5.32 -1.84
CA GLY A 91 -18.94 -5.97 -0.63
C GLY A 91 -17.88 -6.25 0.44
N LEU A 92 -16.79 -5.48 0.44
CA LEU A 92 -15.66 -5.62 1.36
C LEU A 92 -15.60 -4.44 2.34
N THR A 93 -14.90 -4.67 3.44
CA THR A 93 -14.50 -3.64 4.41
C THR A 93 -12.98 -3.57 4.49
N ARG A 94 -12.44 -2.51 5.10
CA ARG A 94 -10.98 -2.34 5.25
C ARG A 94 -10.32 -3.52 5.98
N SER A 95 -10.98 -4.08 7.00
CA SER A 95 -10.45 -5.22 7.77
C SER A 95 -10.41 -6.53 6.98
N GLN A 96 -10.98 -6.56 5.78
CA GLN A 96 -10.95 -7.73 4.89
C GLN A 96 -9.86 -7.65 3.82
N ILE A 97 -9.09 -6.56 3.76
CA ILE A 97 -8.05 -6.36 2.74
C ILE A 97 -6.68 -6.16 3.36
N TYR A 98 -5.66 -6.27 2.51
CA TYR A 98 -4.29 -5.90 2.83
C TYR A 98 -3.82 -4.72 1.97
N ILE A 99 -3.21 -3.71 2.57
CA ILE A 99 -2.55 -2.63 1.82
C ILE A 99 -1.08 -2.56 2.21
N SER A 100 -0.22 -2.49 1.20
CA SER A 100 1.21 -2.18 1.39
C SER A 100 1.65 -1.07 0.43
N PRO A 101 2.51 -0.14 0.88
CA PRO A 101 3.12 0.81 -0.03
C PRO A 101 4.26 0.14 -0.81
N VAL A 102 4.39 0.40 -2.11
CA VAL A 102 5.57 -0.06 -2.89
C VAL A 102 6.88 0.58 -2.40
N PHE A 103 6.78 1.71 -1.70
CA PHE A 103 7.89 2.45 -1.12
C PHE A 103 7.60 2.80 0.36
N CYS A 104 8.45 2.34 1.28
CA CYS A 104 8.19 2.33 2.71
C CYS A 104 8.81 3.52 3.48
N LEU A 105 9.41 4.47 2.78
CA LEU A 105 9.91 5.71 3.36
C LEU A 105 9.01 6.89 2.97
N LEU A 106 9.11 7.98 3.73
CA LEU A 106 8.32 9.19 3.54
C LEU A 106 9.10 10.19 2.69
N PRO A 107 8.60 10.61 1.52
CA PRO A 107 9.21 11.66 0.72
C PRO A 107 9.18 13.01 1.45
N PRO A 108 10.08 13.95 1.10
CA PRO A 108 10.18 15.23 1.80
C PRO A 108 9.01 16.18 1.50
N ARG A 109 8.22 15.90 0.46
CA ARG A 109 7.06 16.72 0.05
C ARG A 109 6.04 15.92 -0.75
N ARG A 110 4.82 16.45 -0.82
CA ARG A 110 3.72 15.86 -1.59
C ARG A 110 4.01 15.86 -3.08
N SER A 111 3.46 14.87 -3.79
CA SER A 111 3.65 14.69 -5.23
C SER A 111 5.14 14.57 -5.62
N PHE A 112 5.97 14.04 -4.73
CA PHE A 112 7.38 13.79 -5.00
C PHE A 112 7.53 12.79 -6.15
N ALA A 113 8.40 13.13 -7.10
CA ALA A 113 8.75 12.26 -8.21
C ALA A 113 9.70 11.17 -7.69
N LEU A 114 9.13 10.13 -7.07
CA LEU A 114 9.87 8.99 -6.55
C LEU A 114 10.68 8.33 -7.68
N PRO A 115 12.02 8.30 -7.59
CA PRO A 115 12.85 7.60 -8.54
C PRO A 115 12.53 6.11 -8.55
N PHE A 116 12.45 5.53 -9.75
CA PHE A 116 12.11 4.11 -9.90
C PHE A 116 13.07 3.18 -9.14
N ARG A 117 14.38 3.47 -9.17
CA ARG A 117 15.40 2.68 -8.46
C ARG A 117 15.16 2.66 -6.95
N ASP A 118 14.64 3.74 -6.37
CA ASP A 118 14.40 3.87 -4.94
C ASP A 118 13.13 3.08 -4.56
N ALA A 119 12.09 3.14 -5.41
CA ALA A 119 10.91 2.30 -5.29
C ALA A 119 11.25 0.80 -5.36
N GLN A 120 12.10 0.40 -6.32
CA GLN A 120 12.58 -0.98 -6.42
C GLN A 120 13.38 -1.40 -5.17
N ALA A 121 14.32 -0.56 -4.71
CA ALA A 121 15.13 -0.86 -3.54
C ALA A 121 14.26 -1.07 -2.29
N SER A 122 13.24 -0.22 -2.08
CA SER A 122 12.30 -0.38 -0.97
C SER A 122 11.44 -1.63 -1.10
N PHE A 123 10.95 -1.92 -2.31
CA PHE A 123 10.15 -3.10 -2.57
C PHE A 123 10.92 -4.39 -2.26
N GLU A 124 12.15 -4.50 -2.78
CA GLU A 124 13.01 -5.67 -2.57
C GLU A 124 13.38 -5.85 -1.10
N ALA A 125 13.71 -4.75 -0.42
CA ALA A 125 14.11 -4.80 0.98
C ALA A 125 12.95 -5.15 1.93
N VAL A 126 11.72 -4.73 1.61
CA VAL A 126 10.60 -4.76 2.57
C VAL A 126 9.39 -5.53 2.03
N VAL A 127 8.76 -4.99 0.98
CA VAL A 127 7.42 -5.39 0.51
C VAL A 127 7.42 -6.78 -0.11
N ARG A 128 8.54 -7.21 -0.68
CA ARG A 128 8.71 -8.57 -1.22
C ARG A 128 8.40 -9.65 -0.18
N HIS A 129 8.69 -9.38 1.09
CA HIS A 129 8.37 -10.29 2.19
C HIS A 129 6.87 -10.32 2.53
N GLU A 130 6.08 -9.34 2.09
CA GLU A 130 4.64 -9.27 2.35
C GLU A 130 3.81 -10.01 1.31
N ILE A 131 4.29 -10.24 0.08
CA ILE A 131 3.44 -10.80 -0.99
C ILE A 131 2.90 -12.19 -0.64
N ILE A 132 3.70 -13.06 0.01
CA ILE A 132 3.26 -14.33 0.63
C ILE A 132 2.32 -15.14 -0.29
N GLY A 133 2.69 -15.32 -1.56
CA GLY A 133 1.91 -16.11 -2.52
C GLY A 133 0.59 -15.49 -3.02
N ARG A 134 0.29 -14.24 -2.65
CA ARG A 134 -0.92 -13.52 -3.10
C ARG A 134 -0.72 -12.95 -4.51
N LEU A 135 -1.83 -12.75 -5.22
CA LEU A 135 -1.87 -11.97 -6.46
C LEU A 135 -2.10 -10.48 -6.11
N PRO A 136 -1.07 -9.63 -6.12
CA PRO A 136 -1.25 -8.23 -5.76
C PRO A 136 -2.04 -7.45 -6.83
N ILE A 137 -2.80 -6.47 -6.38
CA ILE A 137 -3.41 -5.42 -7.20
C ILE A 137 -2.48 -4.23 -7.17
N ALA A 138 -1.88 -3.91 -8.32
CA ALA A 138 -0.99 -2.77 -8.49
C ALA A 138 -1.78 -1.49 -8.75
N ALA A 139 -2.06 -0.74 -7.69
CA ALA A 139 -2.77 0.53 -7.74
C ALA A 139 -1.84 1.66 -8.19
N GLY A 140 -1.77 1.88 -9.50
CA GLY A 140 -0.97 2.93 -10.12
C GLY A 140 0.27 2.46 -10.87
N THR A 141 0.80 3.35 -11.70
CA THR A 141 1.89 3.06 -12.63
C THR A 141 3.20 2.71 -11.94
N ASP A 142 3.52 3.37 -10.82
CA ASP A 142 4.76 3.14 -10.07
C ASP A 142 4.76 1.74 -9.43
N ALA A 143 3.66 1.35 -8.77
CA ALA A 143 3.49 0.01 -8.22
C ALA A 143 3.58 -1.06 -9.31
N ALA A 144 2.83 -0.89 -10.41
CA ALA A 144 2.83 -1.84 -11.51
C ALA A 144 4.20 -1.98 -12.18
N ARG A 145 4.95 -0.86 -12.31
CA ARG A 145 6.30 -0.87 -12.89
C ARG A 145 7.29 -1.64 -12.02
N VAL A 146 7.23 -1.48 -10.69
CA VAL A 146 8.10 -2.22 -9.76
C VAL A 146 7.76 -3.72 -9.80
N LEU A 147 6.48 -4.07 -9.75
CA LEU A 147 6.05 -5.48 -9.79
C LEU A 147 6.43 -6.16 -11.11
N ARG A 148 6.31 -5.47 -12.26
CA ARG A 148 6.81 -5.99 -13.54
C ARG A 148 8.32 -6.24 -13.51
N ALA A 149 9.10 -5.30 -12.98
CA ALA A 149 10.55 -5.44 -12.96
C ALA A 149 11.04 -6.53 -11.99
N ALA A 150 10.23 -6.88 -10.98
CA ALA A 150 10.47 -7.97 -10.05
C ALA A 150 9.87 -9.32 -10.51
N ASP A 151 9.33 -9.38 -11.73
CA ASP A 151 8.67 -10.57 -12.32
C ASP A 151 7.52 -11.12 -11.47
N ILE A 152 6.70 -10.22 -10.93
CA ILE A 152 5.53 -10.58 -10.13
C ILE A 152 4.26 -10.37 -10.94
N THR A 153 3.51 -11.46 -11.13
CA THR A 153 2.16 -11.43 -11.67
C THR A 153 1.26 -10.55 -10.80
N HIS A 154 0.49 -9.65 -11.42
CA HIS A 154 -0.37 -8.70 -10.70
C HIS A 154 -1.55 -8.23 -11.57
N ILE A 155 -2.57 -7.66 -10.93
CA ILE A 155 -3.67 -6.95 -11.61
C ILE A 155 -3.35 -5.45 -11.58
N ALA A 156 -3.15 -4.82 -12.73
CA ALA A 156 -2.88 -3.39 -12.80
C ALA A 156 -4.17 -2.56 -12.77
N THR A 157 -4.22 -1.53 -11.93
CA THR A 157 -5.34 -0.57 -11.88
C THR A 157 -4.82 0.87 -11.89
N PRO A 158 -5.66 1.84 -12.29
CA PRO A 158 -5.33 3.25 -12.08
C PRO A 158 -5.10 3.55 -10.60
N HIS A 159 -4.20 4.47 -10.30
CA HIS A 159 -4.02 4.93 -8.92
C HIS A 159 -5.34 5.56 -8.42
N PRO A 160 -5.79 5.29 -7.18
CA PRO A 160 -7.03 5.86 -6.65
C PRO A 160 -7.06 7.40 -6.67
N SER A 161 -5.90 8.05 -6.57
CA SER A 161 -5.76 9.51 -6.73
C SER A 161 -5.41 9.99 -8.15
N ALA A 162 -5.47 9.14 -9.19
CA ALA A 162 -5.12 9.52 -10.55
C ALA A 162 -6.00 10.68 -11.07
N ARG A 163 -5.40 11.63 -11.78
CA ARG A 163 -6.13 12.72 -12.46
C ARG A 163 -6.64 12.23 -13.82
N GLY A 164 -7.63 12.91 -14.38
CA GLY A 164 -8.17 12.60 -15.71
C GLY A 164 -9.18 11.45 -15.77
N LEU A 165 -9.42 10.75 -14.65
CA LEU A 165 -10.47 9.74 -14.52
C LEU A 165 -11.50 10.17 -13.49
N SER A 166 -12.76 9.81 -13.73
CA SER A 166 -13.83 10.08 -12.76
C SER A 166 -13.59 9.32 -11.45
N PHE A 167 -14.17 9.81 -10.37
CA PHE A 167 -14.12 9.14 -9.08
C PHE A 167 -14.74 7.73 -9.15
N ALA A 168 -15.93 7.63 -9.75
CA ALA A 168 -16.67 6.37 -9.93
C ALA A 168 -15.87 5.34 -10.75
N HIS A 169 -15.31 5.77 -11.89
CA HIS A 169 -14.57 4.85 -12.76
C HIS A 169 -13.35 4.23 -12.07
N ARG A 170 -12.60 5.01 -11.28
CA ARG A 170 -11.48 4.49 -10.49
C ARG A 170 -11.95 3.49 -9.43
N ALA A 171 -13.07 3.78 -8.76
CA ALA A 171 -13.61 2.89 -7.75
C ALA A 171 -14.14 1.58 -8.35
N GLU A 172 -14.87 1.63 -9.46
CA GLU A 172 -15.37 0.46 -10.18
C GLU A 172 -14.22 -0.42 -10.68
N THR A 173 -13.19 0.19 -11.26
CA THR A 173 -12.00 -0.55 -11.74
C THR A 173 -11.30 -1.27 -10.58
N LEU A 174 -11.13 -0.58 -9.45
CA LEU A 174 -10.53 -1.19 -8.26
C LEU A 174 -11.43 -2.28 -7.66
N ALA A 175 -12.75 -2.09 -7.64
CA ALA A 175 -13.71 -3.08 -7.14
C ALA A 175 -13.71 -4.37 -7.96
N THR A 176 -13.62 -4.27 -9.29
CA THR A 176 -13.47 -5.43 -10.17
C THR A 176 -12.15 -6.16 -9.89
N ALA A 177 -11.04 -5.44 -9.78
CA ALA A 177 -9.75 -6.05 -9.44
C ALA A 177 -9.76 -6.76 -8.08
N LEU A 178 -10.45 -6.19 -7.08
CA LEU A 178 -10.64 -6.82 -5.77
C LEU A 178 -11.40 -8.15 -5.86
N ARG A 179 -12.51 -8.18 -6.60
CA ARG A 179 -13.29 -9.41 -6.83
C ARG A 179 -12.48 -10.46 -7.57
N ASP A 180 -11.74 -10.06 -8.61
CA ASP A 180 -10.89 -10.96 -9.39
C ASP A 180 -9.75 -11.56 -8.55
N ALA A 181 -9.10 -10.74 -7.71
CA ALA A 181 -8.06 -11.21 -6.82
C ALA A 181 -8.61 -12.22 -5.80
N GLN A 182 -9.76 -11.91 -5.18
CA GLN A 182 -10.41 -12.78 -4.21
C GLN A 182 -10.82 -14.13 -4.83
N ALA A 183 -11.48 -14.10 -6.00
CA ALA A 183 -11.89 -15.32 -6.69
C ALA A 183 -10.71 -16.23 -7.06
N ARG A 184 -9.55 -15.66 -7.38
CA ARG A 184 -8.33 -16.43 -7.68
C ARG A 184 -7.65 -16.97 -6.43
N GLN A 185 -7.72 -16.25 -5.31
CA GLN A 185 -7.22 -16.74 -4.02
C GLN A 185 -8.06 -17.91 -3.51
N ASP A 186 -9.38 -17.85 -3.68
CA ASP A 186 -10.31 -18.90 -3.23
C ASP A 186 -10.22 -20.19 -4.09
N ALA A 187 -9.67 -20.10 -5.30
CA ALA A 187 -9.54 -21.21 -6.24
C ALA A 187 -8.22 -21.99 -6.15
N GLY A 188 -7.24 -21.51 -5.37
CA GLY A 188 -5.92 -22.12 -5.21
C GLY A 188 -5.73 -22.77 -3.85
#